data_AF-A0A2X4TUC2-F1
#
_entry.id   AF-A0A2X4TUC2-F1
#
_cell.length_a   1.000
_cell.length_b   1.000
_cell.length_c   1.000
_cell.angle_alpha   90.00
_cell.angle_beta   90.00
_cell.angle_gamma   90.00
#
_symmetry.space_group_name_H-M   'P 1'
#
loop_
_entity.id
_entity.type
_entity.pdbx_description
1 polymer ?
#
loop_
_entity_poly.entity_id
_entity_poly.type
_entity_poly.pdbx_seq_one_letter_code
_entity_poly.pdbx_strand_id
1 'polypeptide(L)' 'MSKQTLAAVAEADPAKRTALYTAMQQELQRSSPYVFIDQAKTEVVLRDNVKGYQQGLNADMVYYDRVSK' A
#
# COMPACT_ATOMS: atom_id res chain seq x y z
N MET A 1 -16.60 0.29 -10.31
CA MET A 1 -16.38 -0.29 -8.97
C MET A 1 -17.42 -1.37 -8.72
N SER A 2 -17.07 -2.41 -7.95
CA SER A 2 -18.06 -3.44 -7.55
C SER A 2 -19.09 -2.85 -6.57
N LYS A 3 -20.28 -3.46 -6.49
CA LYS A 3 -21.33 -3.04 -5.53
C LYS A 3 -20.84 -3.11 -4.08
N GLN A 4 -20.03 -4.11 -3.74
CA GLN A 4 -19.46 -4.27 -2.40
C GLN A 4 -18.46 -3.15 -2.07
N THR A 5 -17.65 -2.72 -3.06
CA THR A 5 -16.71 -1.61 -2.88
C THR A 5 -17.44 -0.29 -2.68
N LEU A 6 -18.55 -0.06 -3.39
CA LEU A 6 -19.37 1.15 -3.19
C LEU A 6 -20.03 1.18 -1.81
N ALA A 7 -20.55 0.04 -1.34
CA ALA A 7 -21.13 -0.07 0.00
C ALA A 7 -20.10 0.18 1.11
N ALA A 8 -18.88 -0.38 0.98
CA ALA A 8 -17.82 -0.17 1.95
C ALA A 8 -17.33 1.29 1.99
N VAL A 9 -17.24 1.97 0.84
CA VAL A 9 -16.89 3.41 0.78
C VAL A 9 -17.95 4.29 1.44
N ALA A 10 -19.23 3.93 1.32
CA ALA A 10 -20.33 4.69 1.89
C ALA A 10 -20.57 4.44 3.39
N GLU A 11 -19.96 3.41 3.99
CA GLU A 11 -20.15 3.06 5.40
C GLU A 11 -19.37 4.02 6.33
N ALA A 12 -20.10 4.72 7.19
CA ALA A 12 -19.54 5.70 8.12
C ALA A 12 -18.87 5.03 9.34
N ASP A 13 -19.44 3.93 9.85
CA ASP A 13 -18.92 3.20 11.00
C ASP A 13 -17.57 2.54 10.64
N PRO A 14 -16.46 2.93 11.30
CA PRO A 14 -15.14 2.38 11.01
C PRO A 14 -15.04 0.86 11.21
N ALA A 15 -15.74 0.32 12.21
CA ALA A 15 -15.70 -1.11 12.50
C ALA A 15 -16.43 -1.91 11.40
N LYS A 16 -17.62 -1.43 10.99
CA LYS A 16 -18.37 -2.05 9.88
C LYS A 16 -17.63 -1.93 8.56
N ARG A 17 -17.05 -0.75 8.26
CA ARG A 17 -16.27 -0.54 7.06
C ARG A 17 -15.06 -1.47 6.99
N THR A 18 -14.37 -1.68 8.11
CA THR A 18 -13.26 -2.63 8.21
C THR A 18 -13.72 -4.05 7.90
N ALA A 19 -14.81 -4.50 8.53
CA ALA A 19 -15.36 -5.84 8.28
C ALA A 19 -15.76 -6.06 6.82
N LEU A 20 -16.37 -5.05 6.17
CA LEU A 20 -16.73 -5.10 4.74
C LEU A 20 -15.49 -5.28 3.85
N TYR A 21 -14.42 -4.54 4.11
CA TYR A 21 -13.17 -4.68 3.35
C TYR A 21 -12.46 -6.01 3.63
N THR A 22 -12.45 -6.50 4.87
CA THR A 22 -11.88 -7.79 5.22
C THR A 22 -12.57 -8.92 4.46
N ALA A 23 -13.92 -8.96 4.47
CA ALA A 23 -14.68 -9.97 3.76
C ALA A 23 -14.41 -9.94 2.24
N MET A 24 -14.33 -8.74 1.66
CA MET A 24 -14.03 -8.56 0.24
C MET A 24 -12.62 -9.07 -0.12
N GLN A 25 -11.63 -8.79 0.72
CA GLN A 25 -10.27 -9.29 0.50
C GLN A 25 -10.17 -10.80 0.66
N GLN A 26 -10.88 -11.40 1.62
CA GLN A 26 -10.94 -12.86 1.78
C GLN A 26 -11.57 -13.54 0.56
N GLU A 27 -12.66 -12.98 0.03
CA GLU A 27 -13.29 -13.51 -1.18
C GLU A 27 -12.34 -13.44 -2.38
N LEU A 28 -11.67 -12.31 -2.56
CA LEU A 28 -10.67 -12.15 -3.61
C LEU A 28 -9.55 -13.19 -3.44
N GLN A 29 -8.98 -13.36 -2.25
CA GLN A 29 -7.94 -14.35 -2.01
C GLN A 29 -8.41 -15.79 -2.31
N ARG A 30 -9.68 -16.11 -2.06
CA ARG A 30 -10.25 -17.43 -2.35
C ARG A 30 -10.52 -17.65 -3.84
N SER A 31 -10.96 -16.61 -4.55
CA SER A 31 -11.43 -16.69 -5.93
C SER A 31 -10.88 -15.55 -6.79
N SER A 32 -9.55 -15.49 -6.90
CA SER A 32 -8.84 -14.47 -7.69
C SER A 32 -8.29 -15.06 -9.00
N PRO A 33 -8.39 -14.33 -10.12
CA PRO A 33 -7.68 -14.68 -11.35
C PRO A 33 -6.17 -14.33 -11.30
N TYR A 34 -5.69 -13.77 -10.18
CA TYR A 34 -4.31 -13.34 -9.95
C TYR A 34 -3.58 -14.26 -8.98
N VAL A 35 -2.32 -14.55 -9.29
CA VAL A 35 -1.35 -15.18 -8.39
C VAL A 35 -0.40 -14.09 -7.90
N PHE A 36 -0.31 -13.91 -6.58
CA PHE A 36 0.65 -12.99 -5.96
C PHE A 36 1.98 -13.71 -5.76
N ILE A 37 3.08 -13.09 -6.21
CA ILE A 37 4.44 -13.67 -6.11
C ILE A 37 5.26 -12.83 -5.12
N ASP A 38 5.49 -11.55 -5.45
CA ASP A 38 6.25 -10.63 -4.60
C ASP A 38 5.60 -9.23 -4.56
N GLN A 39 5.90 -8.48 -3.50
CA GLN A 39 5.65 -7.04 -3.47
C GLN A 39 6.87 -6.30 -4.03
N ALA A 40 6.64 -5.35 -4.94
CA ALA A 40 7.70 -4.51 -5.48
C ALA A 40 8.43 -3.77 -4.35
N LYS A 41 9.75 -3.75 -4.41
CA LYS A 41 10.62 -2.98 -3.52
C LYS A 41 11.37 -1.95 -4.35
N THR A 42 11.55 -0.75 -3.80
CA THR A 42 12.36 0.27 -4.47
C THR A 42 13.83 -0.06 -4.24
N GLU A 43 14.56 -0.29 -5.32
CA GLU A 43 16.00 -0.46 -5.28
C GLU A 43 16.70 0.90 -5.28
N VAL A 44 17.65 1.11 -4.37
CA VAL A 44 18.40 2.36 -4.26
C VAL A 44 19.90 2.09 -4.18
N VAL A 45 20.70 2.89 -4.89
CA VAL A 45 22.16 2.90 -4.79
C VAL A 45 22.59 4.25 -4.23
N LEU A 46 23.21 4.24 -3.05
CA LEU A 46 23.68 5.44 -2.35
C LEU A 46 25.21 5.45 -2.33
N ARG A 47 25.82 6.62 -2.57
CA ARG A 47 27.27 6.80 -2.34
C ARG A 47 27.54 6.85 -0.83
N ASP A 48 28.71 6.38 -0.40
CA ASP A 48 29.07 6.20 1.02
C ASP A 48 28.93 7.46 1.89
N ASN A 49 29.10 8.64 1.28
CA ASN A 49 28.98 9.93 1.96
C ASN A 49 27.54 10.45 2.07
N VAL A 50 26.55 9.79 1.45
CA VAL A 50 25.14 10.16 1.56
C VAL A 50 24.57 9.60 2.85
N LYS A 51 24.13 10.49 3.75
CA LYS A 51 23.43 10.14 4.99
C LYS A 51 22.00 10.72 4.97
N GLY A 52 21.07 10.08 5.69
CA GLY A 52 19.71 10.61 5.88
C GLY A 52 18.67 10.21 4.83
N TYR A 53 18.97 9.29 3.91
CA TYR A 53 17.98 8.78 2.96
C TYR A 53 16.84 8.04 3.67
N GLN A 54 15.60 8.42 3.38
CA GLN A 54 14.41 7.73 3.87
C GLN A 54 13.41 7.57 2.71
N GLN A 55 13.14 6.32 2.36
CA GLN A 55 12.07 5.99 1.43
C GLN A 55 10.74 6.35 2.09
N GLY A 56 9.92 7.15 1.41
CA GLY A 56 8.63 7.60 1.93
C GLY A 56 7.57 6.48 1.95
N LEU A 57 6.45 6.76 2.61
CA LEU A 57 5.37 5.80 2.86
C LEU A 57 4.67 5.32 1.57
N ASN A 58 4.74 6.10 0.50
CA ASN A 58 4.16 5.79 -0.80
C ASN A 58 5.28 5.42 -1.78
N ALA A 59 5.01 4.50 -2.71
CA ALA A 59 6.01 3.98 -3.66
C ALA A 59 6.72 5.08 -4.48
N ASP A 60 6.07 6.24 -4.64
CA ASP A 60 6.53 7.36 -5.47
C ASP A 60 7.10 8.55 -4.67
N MET A 61 7.23 8.42 -3.34
CA MET A 61 7.62 9.54 -2.48
C MET A 61 9.05 9.34 -1.96
N VAL A 62 10.01 10.01 -2.59
CA VAL A 62 11.41 10.05 -2.14
C VAL A 62 11.67 11.40 -1.47
N TYR A 63 12.05 11.39 -0.19
CA TYR A 63 12.38 12.60 0.57
C TYR A 63 13.89 12.88 0.53
N TYR A 64 14.26 14.07 0.06
CA TYR A 64 15.64 14.57 -0.01
C TYR A 64 15.95 15.65 1.03
N ASP A 65 14.99 15.99 1.88
CA ASP A 65 15.03 17.11 2.82
C ASP A 65 16.07 16.96 3.94
N ARG A 66 16.57 15.74 4.17
CA ARG A 66 17.61 15.43 5.17
C ARG A 66 18.94 14.98 4.58
N VAL A 67 19.13 15.10 3.26
CA VAL A 67 20.35 14.67 2.59
C VAL A 67 21.42 15.76 2.68
N SER A 68 22.54 15.45 3.34
CA SER A 68 23.76 16.27 3.34
C SER A 68 24.95 15.51 2.71
N LYS A 69 25.93 16.26 2.18
CA LYS A 69 27.15 15.71 1.54
C LYS A 69 28.31 15.55 2.51
#